data_AF-A0A932I0D0-F1
#
_entry.id   AF-A0A932I0D0-F1
#
_cell.length_a   1.000
_cell.length_b   1.000
_cell.length_c   1.000
_cell.angle_alpha   90.00
_cell.angle_beta   90.00
_cell.angle_gamma   90.00
#
_symmetry.space_group_name_H-M   'P 1'
#
loop_
_entity.id
_entity.type
_entity.pdbx_description
1 polymer ?
#
loop_
_entity_poly.entity_id
_entity_poly.type
_entity_poly.pdbx_seq_one_letter_code
_entity_poly.pdbx_strand_id
1 'polypeptide(L)'
;MRKFIRTAFLWGGFVLGAALAAAPTAGQHAPHGSSPLPKAPAPEEPPIRRTMEELHKSGGVPSGWKFQVPPGDAKAGREAFENFECYACHNVQGEKFPRRDPKPAEKGPDLTGMGANHPAEYLFESILHPNRVIVSDPGFTAKDGLSIMPSYNLALTLEDAVNLTAYLMSLTGGGHPSGGGHGGGHSQGGGQVQAAAPPAAPDGAAKGPFTEFQVRGGKLASGPKVLRVKQGDAVRLRFHADKETQIHLHGYNVERKAGPGAPAEMVFRARAAGRFPAEAHAGSDGGGHGHGAAATLFHLEVHPR
;
A
#
# COMPACT_ATOMS: atom_id res chain seq x y z
N MET A 1 41.89 74.61 -4.05
CA MET A 1 43.24 74.01 -4.09
C MET A 1 43.29 72.96 -5.21
N ARG A 2 44.31 73.07 -6.07
CA ARG A 2 44.91 72.12 -7.06
C ARG A 2 44.06 70.91 -7.52
N LYS A 3 43.62 70.84 -8.80
CA LYS A 3 44.34 70.27 -10.00
C LYS A 3 44.60 68.75 -9.83
N PHE A 4 44.29 67.80 -10.72
CA PHE A 4 44.26 67.79 -12.20
C PHE A 4 43.89 66.36 -12.72
N ILE A 5 43.45 66.23 -13.99
CA ILE A 5 43.69 65.13 -14.98
C ILE A 5 42.80 63.87 -14.93
N ARG A 6 42.31 63.24 -16.02
CA ARG A 6 42.12 63.47 -17.48
C ARG A 6 41.39 62.21 -18.04
N THR A 7 40.55 62.37 -19.09
CA THR A 7 40.31 61.46 -20.27
C THR A 7 39.91 59.97 -20.05
N ALA A 8 39.12 59.28 -20.87
CA ALA A 8 38.40 59.52 -22.13
C ALA A 8 37.44 58.33 -22.42
N PHE A 9 36.39 58.61 -23.20
CA PHE A 9 35.71 57.81 -24.24
C PHE A 9 35.72 56.26 -24.24
N LEU A 10 34.53 55.68 -24.39
CA LEU A 10 34.05 54.87 -25.56
C LEU A 10 32.59 54.40 -25.25
N TRP A 11 31.57 54.94 -25.91
CA TRP A 11 30.85 54.38 -27.08
C TRP A 11 30.19 53.02 -26.85
N GLY A 12 28.85 52.96 -27.01
CA GLY A 12 28.18 51.70 -27.34
C GLY A 12 26.71 51.58 -26.94
N GLY A 13 25.81 52.11 -27.79
CA GLY A 13 24.59 51.37 -28.17
C GLY A 13 23.38 51.41 -27.23
N PHE A 14 22.49 52.37 -27.46
CA PHE A 14 21.09 52.28 -27.11
C PHE A 14 20.40 51.40 -28.17
N VAL A 15 19.88 50.23 -27.77
CA VAL A 15 18.97 49.43 -28.62
C VAL A 15 17.63 49.28 -27.91
N LEU A 16 16.62 49.76 -28.62
CA LEU A 16 15.19 49.75 -28.35
C LEU A 16 14.69 48.30 -28.21
N GLY A 17 14.20 47.93 -27.03
CA GLY A 17 13.56 46.64 -26.78
C GLY A 17 12.06 46.82 -26.52
N ALA A 18 11.25 46.51 -27.54
CA ALA A 18 9.79 46.53 -27.48
C ALA A 18 9.24 45.52 -26.46
N ALA A 19 8.30 45.97 -25.63
CA ALA A 19 7.54 45.12 -24.72
C ALA A 19 6.50 44.31 -25.51
N LEU A 20 6.78 43.01 -25.74
CA LEU A 20 5.75 42.02 -26.07
C LEU A 20 5.20 41.41 -24.78
N ALA A 21 3.92 41.65 -24.52
CA ALA A 21 3.15 40.93 -23.51
C ALA A 21 2.97 39.47 -23.97
N ALA A 22 3.62 38.54 -23.28
CA ALA A 22 3.41 37.11 -23.47
C ALA A 22 2.15 36.66 -22.71
N ALA A 23 1.16 36.15 -23.44
CA ALA A 23 0.04 35.41 -22.89
C ALA A 23 0.53 34.08 -22.27
N PRO A 24 -0.08 33.58 -21.18
CA PRO A 24 0.32 32.30 -20.60
C PRO A 24 -0.02 31.17 -21.57
N THR A 25 1.00 30.41 -21.96
CA THR A 25 0.85 29.17 -22.71
C THR A 25 0.10 28.15 -21.86
N ALA A 26 -0.93 27.54 -22.44
CA ALA A 26 -1.58 26.36 -21.89
C ALA A 26 -0.51 25.31 -21.56
N GLY A 27 -0.49 24.86 -20.30
CA GLY A 27 0.44 23.86 -19.82
C GLY A 27 0.41 22.62 -20.70
N GLN A 28 1.54 22.33 -21.33
CA GLN A 28 1.78 21.06 -21.98
C GLN A 28 1.74 19.99 -20.90
N HIS A 29 0.77 19.08 -20.97
CA HIS A 29 0.79 17.85 -20.21
C HIS A 29 2.02 17.05 -20.63
N ALA A 30 2.99 16.93 -19.72
CA ALA A 30 4.12 16.04 -19.92
C ALA A 30 3.61 14.58 -20.02
N PRO A 31 4.04 13.79 -21.01
CA PRO A 31 3.69 12.39 -21.07
C PRO A 31 4.33 11.68 -19.87
N HIS A 32 3.49 11.01 -19.08
CA HIS A 32 3.95 10.11 -18.02
C HIS A 32 4.90 9.07 -18.62
N GLY A 33 6.07 8.89 -18.00
CA GLY A 33 7.14 8.04 -18.50
C GLY A 33 6.65 6.63 -18.79
N SER A 34 6.89 6.16 -20.00
CA SER A 34 6.66 4.79 -20.41
C SER A 34 7.61 3.87 -19.65
N SER A 35 7.16 3.29 -18.54
CA SER A 35 7.78 2.08 -18.01
C SER A 35 7.80 1.01 -19.11
N PRO A 36 8.88 0.23 -19.25
CA PRO A 36 8.90 -0.91 -20.18
C PRO A 36 7.71 -1.81 -19.89
N LEU A 37 6.96 -2.17 -20.94
CA LEU A 37 5.84 -3.11 -20.84
C LEU A 37 6.31 -4.37 -20.11
N PRO A 38 5.58 -4.85 -19.09
CA PRO A 38 5.89 -6.11 -18.44
C PRO A 38 5.87 -7.23 -19.49
N LYS A 39 6.75 -8.22 -19.26
CA LYS A 39 6.89 -9.41 -20.11
C LYS A 39 5.50 -10.02 -20.37
N ALA A 40 5.22 -10.32 -21.64
CA ALA A 40 3.90 -10.75 -22.11
C ALA A 40 3.27 -11.79 -21.16
N PRO A 41 2.00 -11.59 -20.78
CA PRO A 41 1.33 -12.49 -19.87
C PRO A 41 1.17 -13.90 -20.44
N ALA A 42 0.83 -14.85 -19.56
CA ALA A 42 0.38 -16.19 -19.97
C ALA A 42 -0.67 -16.08 -21.10
N PRO A 43 -0.66 -16.98 -22.10
CA PRO A 43 -1.51 -16.84 -23.28
C PRO A 43 -2.98 -16.76 -22.87
N GLU A 44 -3.63 -15.65 -23.24
CA GLU A 44 -5.07 -15.45 -23.04
C GLU A 44 -5.84 -16.58 -23.76
N GLU A 45 -6.85 -17.14 -23.08
CA GLU A 45 -7.72 -18.13 -23.71
C GLU A 45 -8.41 -17.52 -24.94
N PRO A 46 -8.62 -18.30 -26.01
CA PRO A 46 -9.24 -17.79 -27.22
C PRO A 46 -10.64 -17.22 -26.92
N PRO A 47 -11.02 -16.10 -27.56
CA PRO A 47 -12.26 -15.42 -27.25
C PRO A 47 -13.47 -16.30 -27.56
N ILE A 48 -14.40 -16.42 -26.60
CA ILE A 48 -15.68 -17.08 -26.80
C ILE A 48 -16.58 -16.17 -27.65
N ARG A 49 -16.91 -16.60 -28.87
CA ARG A 49 -17.80 -15.86 -29.78
C ARG A 49 -19.22 -16.42 -29.71
N ARG A 50 -20.21 -15.58 -29.43
CA ARG A 50 -21.65 -15.90 -29.40
C ARG A 50 -22.45 -14.69 -29.88
N THR A 51 -23.61 -14.92 -30.48
CA THR A 51 -24.57 -13.84 -30.74
C THR A 51 -25.33 -13.46 -29.45
N MET A 52 -25.92 -12.27 -29.42
CA MET A 52 -26.75 -11.86 -28.27
C MET A 52 -27.97 -12.78 -28.07
N GLU A 53 -28.56 -13.27 -29.17
CA GLU A 53 -29.68 -14.20 -29.11
C GLU A 53 -29.27 -15.55 -28.50
N GLU A 54 -28.14 -16.11 -28.94
CA GLU A 54 -27.57 -17.34 -28.38
C GLU A 54 -27.24 -17.19 -26.89
N LEU A 55 -26.68 -16.04 -26.50
CA LEU A 55 -26.33 -15.75 -25.11
C LEU A 55 -27.56 -15.69 -24.20
N HIS A 56 -28.63 -15.01 -24.65
CA HIS A 56 -29.87 -14.96 -23.89
C HIS A 56 -30.57 -16.33 -23.83
N LYS A 57 -30.48 -17.14 -24.89
CA LYS A 57 -30.95 -18.53 -24.87
C LYS A 57 -30.19 -19.41 -23.87
N SER A 58 -28.95 -19.08 -23.54
CA SER A 58 -28.13 -19.79 -22.54
C SER A 58 -28.14 -19.16 -21.14
N GLY A 59 -29.10 -18.27 -20.83
CA GLY A 59 -29.22 -17.67 -19.50
C GLY A 59 -28.34 -16.44 -19.26
N GLY A 60 -27.83 -15.81 -20.33
CA GLY A 60 -27.14 -14.52 -20.28
C GLY A 60 -25.62 -14.58 -20.14
N VAL A 61 -25.04 -15.77 -19.92
CA VAL A 61 -23.59 -16.03 -19.96
C VAL A 61 -23.29 -17.29 -20.75
N PRO A 62 -22.10 -17.44 -21.36
CA PRO A 62 -21.75 -18.68 -22.05
C PRO A 62 -21.71 -19.86 -21.09
N SER A 63 -22.10 -21.05 -21.54
CA SER A 63 -21.98 -22.28 -20.74
C SER A 63 -20.52 -22.53 -20.34
N GLY A 64 -20.28 -22.79 -19.06
CA GLY A 64 -18.94 -22.99 -18.52
C GLY A 64 -18.10 -21.72 -18.40
N TRP A 65 -18.69 -20.54 -18.66
CA TRP A 65 -18.01 -19.28 -18.42
C TRP A 65 -17.70 -19.12 -16.94
N LYS A 66 -16.47 -18.68 -16.68
CA LYS A 66 -16.03 -18.21 -15.37
C LYS A 66 -15.36 -16.86 -15.55
N PHE A 67 -15.45 -16.01 -14.54
CA PHE A 67 -14.60 -14.84 -14.46
C PHE A 67 -13.13 -15.29 -14.51
N GLN A 68 -12.29 -14.57 -15.24
CA GLN A 68 -10.85 -14.78 -15.26
C GLN A 68 -10.20 -13.51 -14.73
N VAL A 69 -9.27 -13.67 -13.78
CA VAL A 69 -8.46 -12.54 -13.33
C VAL A 69 -7.56 -12.14 -14.51
N PRO A 70 -7.55 -10.86 -14.93
CA PRO A 70 -6.64 -10.41 -15.95
C PRO A 70 -5.19 -10.72 -15.58
N PRO A 71 -4.30 -10.92 -16.55
CA PRO A 71 -2.90 -11.13 -16.23
C PRO A 71 -2.29 -9.92 -15.51
N GLY A 72 -1.43 -10.18 -14.52
CA GLY A 72 -0.72 -9.16 -13.74
C GLY A 72 0.79 -9.33 -13.75
N ASP A 73 1.50 -8.35 -13.19
CA ASP A 73 2.94 -8.37 -12.97
C ASP A 73 3.26 -8.89 -11.56
N ALA A 74 3.87 -10.08 -11.47
CA ALA A 74 4.24 -10.70 -10.21
C ALA A 74 5.29 -9.90 -9.41
N LYS A 75 6.17 -9.14 -10.07
CA LYS A 75 7.15 -8.28 -9.38
C LYS A 75 6.45 -7.10 -8.73
N ALA A 76 5.58 -6.41 -9.47
CA ALA A 76 4.75 -5.34 -8.91
C ALA A 76 3.84 -5.88 -7.79
N GLY A 77 3.34 -7.11 -7.93
CA GLY A 77 2.57 -7.79 -6.90
C GLY A 77 3.35 -8.04 -5.61
N ARG A 78 4.61 -8.46 -5.72
CA ARG A 78 5.51 -8.59 -4.55
C ARG A 78 5.72 -7.25 -3.85
N GLU A 79 5.90 -6.17 -4.61
CA GLU A 79 6.04 -4.82 -4.07
C GLU A 79 4.74 -4.38 -3.37
N ALA A 80 3.58 -4.62 -3.97
CA ALA A 80 2.29 -4.40 -3.32
C ALA A 80 2.14 -5.22 -2.03
N PHE A 81 2.57 -6.50 -2.03
CA PHE A 81 2.53 -7.35 -0.85
C PHE A 81 3.32 -6.75 0.33
N GLU A 82 4.45 -6.11 0.03
CA GLU A 82 5.25 -5.37 1.00
C GLU A 82 4.58 -4.03 1.41
N ASN A 83 4.11 -3.25 0.45
CA ASN A 83 3.51 -1.93 0.69
C ASN A 83 2.19 -1.99 1.48
N PHE A 84 1.42 -3.06 1.32
CA PHE A 84 0.20 -3.33 2.10
C PHE A 84 0.48 -4.19 3.34
N GLU A 85 1.75 -4.49 3.61
CA GLU A 85 2.24 -5.23 4.76
C GLU A 85 1.55 -6.60 4.95
N CYS A 86 1.25 -7.29 3.87
CA CYS A 86 0.64 -8.62 3.92
C CYS A 86 1.52 -9.61 4.73
N TYR A 87 2.84 -9.39 4.71
CA TYR A 87 3.83 -10.13 5.50
C TYR A 87 3.67 -9.98 7.03
N ALA A 88 2.90 -8.99 7.50
CA ALA A 88 2.67 -8.79 8.93
C ALA A 88 1.91 -9.97 9.56
N CYS A 89 1.10 -10.67 8.75
CA CYS A 89 0.31 -11.82 9.18
C CYS A 89 0.69 -13.10 8.43
N HIS A 90 1.10 -13.00 7.16
CA HIS A 90 1.39 -14.16 6.31
C HIS A 90 2.88 -14.44 6.17
N ASN A 91 3.25 -15.72 6.17
CA ASN A 91 4.59 -16.17 5.82
C ASN A 91 4.66 -16.54 4.33
N VAL A 92 5.81 -16.27 3.70
CA VAL A 92 6.16 -16.79 2.36
C VAL A 92 7.59 -17.29 2.42
N GLN A 93 7.79 -18.61 2.32
CA GLN A 93 9.12 -19.21 2.42
C GLN A 93 10.01 -18.76 1.26
N GLY A 94 11.25 -18.38 1.58
CA GLY A 94 12.25 -17.94 0.60
C GLY A 94 12.21 -16.44 0.30
N GLU A 95 11.16 -15.74 0.72
CA GLU A 95 11.07 -14.29 0.62
C GLU A 95 11.74 -13.59 1.79
N LYS A 96 12.17 -12.36 1.53
CA LYS A 96 12.77 -11.47 2.53
C LYS A 96 11.90 -10.22 2.64
N PHE A 97 10.94 -10.27 3.55
CA PHE A 97 10.13 -9.13 3.97
C PHE A 97 10.57 -8.64 5.35
N PRO A 98 10.23 -7.40 5.75
CA PRO A 98 10.46 -6.93 7.11
C PRO A 98 9.89 -7.91 8.14
N ARG A 99 10.67 -8.25 9.16
CA ARG A 99 10.27 -9.26 10.14
C ARG A 99 9.18 -8.73 11.05
N ARG A 100 8.08 -9.49 11.14
CA ARG A 100 7.12 -9.42 12.25
C ARG A 100 7.03 -10.79 12.93
N ASP A 101 6.85 -10.75 14.24
CA ASP A 101 6.55 -11.94 15.05
C ASP A 101 5.12 -11.77 15.61
N PRO A 102 4.06 -11.93 14.78
CA PRO A 102 2.67 -11.76 15.23
C PRO A 102 2.29 -12.81 16.26
N LYS A 103 1.34 -12.49 17.13
CA LYS A 103 0.81 -13.49 18.07
C LYS A 103 0.08 -14.59 17.30
N PRO A 104 -0.08 -15.81 17.86
CA PRO A 104 -0.79 -16.89 17.18
C PRO A 104 -2.20 -16.52 16.69
N ALA A 105 -2.93 -15.68 17.44
CA ALA A 105 -4.28 -15.22 17.07
C ALA A 105 -4.32 -14.11 16.01
N GLU A 106 -3.16 -13.61 15.61
CA GLU A 106 -2.96 -12.56 14.59
C GLU A 106 -2.26 -13.13 13.34
N LYS A 107 -1.91 -14.42 13.36
CA LYS A 107 -1.17 -15.09 12.29
C LYS A 107 -2.13 -15.60 11.22
N GLY A 108 -1.93 -15.17 9.98
CA GLY A 108 -2.63 -15.70 8.82
C GLY A 108 -2.07 -17.05 8.35
N PRO A 109 -2.76 -17.74 7.45
CA PRO A 109 -2.24 -18.97 6.84
C PRO A 109 -0.91 -18.72 6.12
N ASP A 110 -0.03 -19.72 6.11
CA ASP A 110 1.21 -19.67 5.34
C ASP A 110 0.87 -19.62 3.84
N LEU A 111 1.48 -18.70 3.08
CA LEU A 111 1.20 -18.51 1.66
C LEU A 111 2.22 -19.19 0.74
N THR A 112 3.17 -19.94 1.30
CA THR A 112 4.14 -20.73 0.55
C THR A 112 3.43 -21.73 -0.36
N GLY A 113 3.76 -21.73 -1.65
CA GLY A 113 3.21 -22.68 -2.62
C GLY A 113 1.74 -22.43 -3.02
N MET A 114 1.13 -21.31 -2.62
CA MET A 114 -0.29 -21.05 -2.85
C MET A 114 -0.71 -21.05 -4.33
N GLY A 115 0.18 -20.63 -5.23
CA GLY A 115 -0.08 -20.62 -6.66
C GLY A 115 -0.25 -22.01 -7.29
N ALA A 116 0.27 -23.06 -6.63
CA ALA A 116 0.05 -24.44 -7.04
C ALA A 116 -1.22 -25.06 -6.43
N ASN A 117 -1.77 -24.46 -5.37
CA ASN A 117 -2.86 -25.03 -4.57
C ASN A 117 -4.21 -24.38 -4.83
N HIS A 118 -4.24 -23.18 -5.43
CA HIS A 118 -5.47 -22.43 -5.65
C HIS A 118 -5.54 -21.81 -7.05
N PRO A 119 -6.75 -21.64 -7.60
CA PRO A 119 -6.95 -20.87 -8.81
C PRO A 119 -6.82 -19.36 -8.53
N ALA A 120 -6.43 -18.59 -9.55
CA ALA A 120 -6.19 -17.15 -9.42
C ALA A 120 -7.43 -16.39 -8.92
N GLU A 121 -8.62 -16.77 -9.39
CA GLU A 121 -9.89 -16.16 -9.01
C GLU A 121 -10.18 -16.32 -7.51
N TYR A 122 -9.80 -17.45 -6.91
CA TYR A 122 -9.98 -17.69 -5.48
C TYR A 122 -9.05 -16.81 -4.64
N LEU A 123 -7.78 -16.67 -5.04
CA LEU A 123 -6.83 -15.81 -4.34
C LEU A 123 -7.25 -14.33 -4.46
N PHE A 124 -7.68 -13.92 -5.65
CA PHE A 124 -8.20 -12.57 -5.89
C PHE A 124 -9.44 -12.27 -5.03
N GLU A 125 -10.42 -13.17 -4.99
CA GLU A 125 -11.61 -13.02 -4.15
C GLU A 125 -11.27 -13.02 -2.66
N SER A 126 -10.35 -13.87 -2.21
CA SER A 126 -9.94 -13.95 -0.81
C SER A 126 -9.33 -12.65 -0.29
N ILE A 127 -8.62 -11.89 -1.14
CA ILE A 127 -8.04 -10.59 -0.77
C ILE A 127 -9.12 -9.50 -0.65
N LEU A 128 -10.04 -9.45 -1.62
CA LEU A 128 -11.03 -8.38 -1.70
C LEU A 128 -12.25 -8.66 -0.81
N HIS A 129 -12.61 -9.93 -0.65
CA HIS A 129 -13.79 -10.38 0.07
C HIS A 129 -13.49 -11.62 0.94
N PRO A 130 -12.64 -11.49 1.96
CA PRO A 130 -12.16 -12.60 2.79
C PRO A 130 -13.25 -13.34 3.58
N ASN A 131 -14.45 -12.75 3.71
CA ASN A 131 -15.60 -13.39 4.36
C ASN A 131 -16.49 -14.19 3.40
N ARG A 132 -16.15 -14.25 2.11
CA ARG A 132 -16.90 -15.06 1.13
C ARG A 132 -16.72 -16.55 1.34
N VAL A 133 -15.53 -16.94 1.80
CA VAL A 133 -15.15 -18.30 2.20
C VAL A 133 -14.41 -18.20 3.53
N ILE A 134 -15.01 -18.75 4.59
CA ILE A 134 -14.41 -18.75 5.94
C ILE A 134 -13.68 -20.08 6.15
N VAL A 135 -12.37 -20.00 6.41
CA VAL A 135 -11.58 -21.15 6.87
C VAL A 135 -11.83 -21.32 8.38
N SER A 136 -12.52 -22.40 8.75
CA SER A 136 -12.99 -22.63 10.12
C SER A 136 -11.93 -23.22 11.07
N ASP A 137 -10.72 -23.47 10.58
CA ASP A 137 -9.63 -23.96 11.42
C ASP A 137 -9.24 -22.93 12.49
N PRO A 138 -8.80 -23.38 13.69
CA PRO A 138 -8.45 -22.48 14.77
C PRO A 138 -7.36 -21.47 14.38
N GLY A 139 -7.61 -20.19 14.67
CA GLY A 139 -6.64 -19.11 14.49
C GLY A 139 -6.89 -18.18 13.32
N PHE A 140 -7.79 -18.52 12.39
CA PHE A 140 -8.08 -17.68 11.21
C PHE A 140 -9.37 -16.85 11.30
N THR A 141 -10.15 -17.06 12.36
CA THR A 141 -11.39 -16.33 12.61
C THR A 141 -11.35 -15.53 13.90
N ALA A 142 -11.95 -14.34 13.88
CA ALA A 142 -12.19 -13.53 15.06
C ALA A 142 -13.38 -14.08 15.87
N LYS A 143 -13.63 -13.48 17.03
CA LYS A 143 -14.70 -13.92 17.95
C LYS A 143 -16.11 -13.85 17.37
N ASP A 144 -16.31 -13.02 16.35
CA ASP A 144 -17.57 -12.89 15.61
C ASP A 144 -17.73 -13.93 14.49
N GLY A 145 -16.75 -14.82 14.31
CA GLY A 145 -16.76 -15.86 13.28
C GLY A 145 -16.32 -15.38 11.90
N LEU A 146 -15.93 -14.12 11.76
CA LEU A 146 -15.41 -13.57 10.51
C LEU A 146 -13.90 -13.75 10.40
N SER A 147 -13.37 -13.65 9.18
CA SER A 147 -11.93 -13.74 8.92
C SER A 147 -11.17 -12.65 9.68
N ILE A 148 -10.00 -13.00 10.23
CA ILE A 148 -9.07 -12.00 10.79
C ILE A 148 -8.40 -11.18 9.69
N MET A 149 -8.41 -11.66 8.44
CA MET A 149 -7.91 -10.93 7.28
C MET A 149 -8.87 -9.76 6.98
N PRO A 150 -8.40 -8.50 6.97
CA PRO A 150 -9.22 -7.37 6.58
C PRO A 150 -9.68 -7.45 5.13
N SER A 151 -10.80 -6.80 4.80
CA SER A 151 -11.19 -6.63 3.40
C SER A 151 -10.40 -5.48 2.78
N TYR A 152 -9.73 -5.75 1.66
CA TYR A 152 -8.91 -4.77 0.94
C TYR A 152 -9.60 -4.19 -0.29
N ASN A 153 -10.89 -4.48 -0.53
CA ASN A 153 -11.63 -4.06 -1.73
C ASN A 153 -11.65 -2.55 -2.01
N LEU A 154 -11.49 -1.71 -0.99
CA LEU A 154 -11.40 -0.25 -1.12
C LEU A 154 -10.01 0.31 -0.79
N ALA A 155 -9.07 -0.56 -0.39
CA ALA A 155 -7.68 -0.16 -0.12
C ALA A 155 -6.77 -0.38 -1.33
N LEU A 156 -7.01 -1.47 -2.08
CA LEU A 156 -6.30 -1.81 -3.28
C LEU A 156 -6.91 -1.12 -4.50
N THR A 157 -6.05 -0.69 -5.43
CA THR A 157 -6.51 -0.44 -6.79
C THR A 157 -6.78 -1.78 -7.49
N LEU A 158 -7.49 -1.74 -8.62
CA LEU A 158 -7.67 -2.93 -9.45
C LEU A 158 -6.32 -3.50 -9.92
N GLU A 159 -5.37 -2.62 -10.25
CA GLU A 159 -4.02 -3.00 -10.64
C GLU A 159 -3.27 -3.70 -9.50
N ASP A 160 -3.32 -3.17 -8.27
CA ASP A 160 -2.70 -3.82 -7.11
C ASP A 160 -3.29 -5.20 -6.86
N ALA A 161 -4.61 -5.35 -6.95
CA ALA A 161 -5.28 -6.64 -6.73
C ALA A 161 -4.90 -7.70 -7.79
N VAL A 162 -4.83 -7.28 -9.06
CA VAL A 162 -4.39 -8.14 -10.17
C VAL A 162 -2.92 -8.53 -10.01
N ASN A 163 -2.04 -7.57 -9.69
CA ASN A 163 -0.62 -7.81 -9.51
C ASN A 163 -0.34 -8.69 -8.27
N LEU A 164 -1.00 -8.44 -7.14
CA LEU A 164 -0.93 -9.29 -5.95
C LEU A 164 -1.33 -10.74 -6.28
N THR A 165 -2.40 -10.92 -7.06
CA THR A 165 -2.83 -12.24 -7.48
C THR A 165 -1.78 -12.91 -8.36
N ALA A 166 -1.18 -12.19 -9.32
CA ALA A 166 -0.09 -12.70 -10.14
C ALA A 166 1.13 -13.11 -9.29
N TYR A 167 1.46 -12.34 -8.25
CA TYR A 167 2.52 -12.69 -7.32
C TYR A 167 2.21 -13.99 -6.56
N LEU A 168 1.02 -14.10 -5.94
CA LEU A 168 0.64 -15.31 -5.22
C LEU A 168 0.58 -16.55 -6.13
N MET A 169 0.10 -16.38 -7.36
CA MET A 169 0.12 -17.44 -8.37
C MET A 169 1.53 -17.87 -8.79
N SER A 170 2.52 -16.98 -8.67
CA SER A 170 3.92 -17.33 -8.94
C SER A 170 4.56 -18.19 -7.84
N LEU A 171 3.97 -18.22 -6.64
CA LEU A 171 4.45 -19.00 -5.49
C LEU A 171 4.11 -20.48 -5.69
N THR A 172 4.94 -21.20 -6.45
CA THR A 172 4.74 -22.64 -6.77
C THR A 172 5.72 -23.57 -6.04
N GLY A 173 6.74 -23.02 -5.37
CA GLY A 173 7.70 -23.78 -4.57
C GLY A 173 7.29 -23.97 -3.11
N GLY A 174 7.79 -25.03 -2.46
CA GLY A 174 7.64 -25.28 -1.02
C GLY A 174 6.71 -26.42 -0.60
N GLY A 175 6.24 -27.25 -1.54
CA GLY A 175 5.55 -28.50 -1.23
C GLY A 175 6.48 -29.55 -0.58
N HIS A 176 5.92 -30.38 0.30
CA HIS A 176 6.54 -31.61 0.82
C HIS A 176 7.13 -32.50 -0.30
N PRO A 177 8.16 -33.32 -0.02
CA PRO A 177 9.15 -33.74 -1.01
C PRO A 177 8.56 -34.70 -2.04
N SER A 178 8.73 -34.36 -3.31
CA SER A 178 8.76 -35.33 -4.41
C SER A 178 9.70 -34.81 -5.50
N GLY A 179 10.92 -35.36 -5.49
CA GLY A 179 11.77 -35.60 -6.66
C GLY A 179 12.21 -34.41 -7.53
N GLY A 180 13.40 -33.87 -7.22
CA GLY A 180 14.47 -33.58 -8.20
C GLY A 180 14.24 -32.54 -9.30
N GLY A 181 14.97 -31.42 -9.24
CA GLY A 181 15.20 -30.56 -10.41
C GLY A 181 15.96 -29.29 -10.07
N HIS A 182 17.14 -29.11 -10.67
CA HIS A 182 18.10 -28.02 -10.45
C HIS A 182 17.73 -26.72 -11.18
N GLY A 183 18.24 -25.60 -10.63
CA GLY A 183 18.42 -24.31 -11.32
C GLY A 183 17.91 -23.16 -10.46
N GLY A 184 18.67 -22.15 -10.06
CA GLY A 184 19.92 -21.60 -10.54
C GLY A 184 19.86 -20.12 -10.15
N GLY A 185 20.50 -19.76 -9.03
CA GLY A 185 20.43 -18.43 -8.46
C GLY A 185 21.22 -17.41 -9.27
N HIS A 186 20.60 -16.28 -9.57
CA HIS A 186 21.31 -15.06 -9.94
C HIS A 186 20.75 -13.88 -9.15
N SER A 187 21.53 -13.50 -8.13
CA SER A 187 21.47 -12.22 -7.44
C SER A 187 22.16 -11.17 -8.29
N GLN A 188 21.47 -10.11 -8.71
CA GLN A 188 22.11 -8.81 -8.99
C GLN A 188 21.16 -7.63 -8.75
N GLY A 189 21.72 -6.60 -8.10
CA GLY A 189 21.45 -5.21 -8.46
C GLY A 189 20.45 -4.46 -7.61
N GLY A 190 20.84 -4.09 -6.38
CA GLY A 190 20.15 -3.05 -5.61
C GLY A 190 20.26 -1.70 -6.30
N GLY A 191 19.20 -1.29 -7.00
CA GLY A 191 18.95 0.08 -7.41
C GLY A 191 17.87 0.65 -6.50
N GLN A 192 18.23 1.62 -5.66
CA GLN A 192 17.25 2.40 -4.91
C GLN A 192 16.44 3.25 -5.90
N VAL A 193 15.30 2.72 -6.32
CA VAL A 193 14.24 3.54 -6.91
C VAL A 193 13.37 4.02 -5.75
N GLN A 194 13.42 5.34 -5.55
CA GLN A 194 12.64 6.04 -4.55
C GLN A 194 11.16 5.77 -4.84
N ALA A 195 10.51 5.05 -3.92
CA ALA A 195 9.09 4.76 -4.00
C ALA A 195 8.33 6.08 -4.16
N ALA A 196 7.65 6.25 -5.29
CA ALA A 196 6.66 7.30 -5.41
C ALA A 196 5.57 6.98 -4.39
N ALA A 197 5.41 7.86 -3.40
CA ALA A 197 4.33 7.76 -2.44
C ALA A 197 3.00 7.59 -3.21
N PRO A 198 2.10 6.70 -2.76
CA PRO A 198 0.76 6.64 -3.34
C PRO A 198 0.15 8.05 -3.32
N PRO A 199 -0.61 8.45 -4.36
CA PRO A 199 -1.22 9.77 -4.37
C PRO A 199 -2.04 9.91 -3.10
N ALA A 200 -1.63 10.87 -2.26
CA ALA A 200 -2.46 11.34 -1.17
C ALA A 200 -3.82 11.66 -1.79
N ALA A 201 -4.86 10.92 -1.38
CA ALA A 201 -6.22 11.34 -1.66
C ALA A 201 -6.35 12.80 -1.19
N PRO A 202 -7.04 13.67 -1.94
CA PRO A 202 -7.08 15.08 -1.62
C PRO A 202 -7.57 15.24 -0.18
N ASP A 203 -6.85 16.05 0.59
CA ASP A 203 -7.21 16.53 1.91
C ASP A 203 -8.53 17.31 1.82
N GLY A 204 -9.64 16.60 1.62
CA GLY A 204 -10.98 17.13 1.77
C GLY A 204 -11.19 17.35 3.26
N ALA A 205 -10.91 18.58 3.71
CA ALA A 205 -10.93 19.03 5.10
C ALA A 205 -11.97 18.29 5.96
N ALA A 206 -11.52 17.23 6.64
CA ALA A 206 -12.32 16.51 7.61
C ALA A 206 -12.76 17.51 8.68
N LYS A 207 -14.06 17.76 8.84
CA LYS A 207 -14.60 18.69 9.85
C LYS A 207 -14.90 17.93 11.15
N GLY A 208 -14.61 18.52 12.31
CA GLY A 208 -14.85 17.91 13.63
C GLY A 208 -13.63 17.95 14.58
N PRO A 209 -13.78 17.61 15.86
CA PRO A 209 -12.67 17.57 16.81
C PRO A 209 -11.69 16.43 16.50
N PHE A 210 -10.43 16.58 16.91
CA PHE A 210 -9.47 15.48 16.92
C PHE A 210 -9.78 14.53 18.08
N THR A 211 -9.60 13.23 17.84
CA THR A 211 -9.43 12.27 18.93
C THR A 211 -8.00 12.36 19.42
N GLU A 212 -7.82 12.71 20.68
CA GLU A 212 -6.51 13.00 21.28
C GLU A 212 -5.87 11.75 21.91
N PHE A 213 -4.58 11.55 21.67
CA PHE A 213 -3.78 10.47 22.22
C PHE A 213 -2.51 11.03 22.87
N GLN A 214 -2.21 10.57 24.07
CA GLN A 214 -0.97 10.87 24.78
C GLN A 214 -0.08 9.62 24.76
N VAL A 215 1.13 9.76 24.23
CA VAL A 215 2.15 8.72 24.18
C VAL A 215 3.28 9.11 25.13
N ARG A 216 3.59 8.24 26.09
CA ARG A 216 4.71 8.43 27.01
C ARG A 216 5.61 7.21 27.03
N GLY A 217 6.91 7.43 26.84
CA GLY A 217 7.89 6.34 26.75
C GLY A 217 7.53 5.29 25.69
N GLY A 218 6.97 5.72 24.56
CA GLY A 218 6.53 4.84 23.46
C GLY A 218 5.25 4.05 23.73
N LYS A 219 4.52 4.30 24.82
CA LYS A 219 3.27 3.59 25.16
C LYS A 219 2.09 4.54 25.25
N LEU A 220 0.87 4.03 25.05
CA LEU A 220 -0.35 4.80 25.24
C LEU A 220 -0.52 5.16 26.73
N ALA A 221 -0.45 6.46 27.05
CA ALA A 221 -0.69 7.01 28.37
C ALA A 221 -2.13 7.49 28.56
N SER A 222 -2.75 8.04 27.51
CA SER A 222 -4.17 8.47 27.50
C SER A 222 -4.75 8.43 26.09
N GLY A 223 -6.05 8.17 25.98
CA GLY A 223 -6.77 7.98 24.73
C GLY A 223 -7.54 6.65 24.70
N PRO A 224 -8.44 6.44 23.72
CA PRO A 224 -9.17 5.18 23.61
C PRO A 224 -8.25 4.04 23.19
N LYS A 225 -8.32 2.89 23.86
CA LYS A 225 -7.60 1.65 23.45
C LYS A 225 -8.16 1.03 22.16
N VAL A 226 -9.43 1.31 21.88
CA VAL A 226 -10.12 0.90 20.64
C VAL A 226 -10.91 2.09 20.14
N LEU A 227 -10.64 2.52 18.91
CA LEU A 227 -11.38 3.56 18.22
C LEU A 227 -12.29 2.90 17.18
N ARG A 228 -13.62 3.02 17.37
CA ARG A 228 -14.61 2.48 16.44
C ARG A 228 -15.13 3.56 15.51
N VAL A 229 -15.11 3.29 14.22
CA VAL A 229 -15.62 4.18 13.17
C VAL A 229 -16.35 3.36 12.10
N LYS A 230 -17.11 4.02 11.22
CA LYS A 230 -17.71 3.36 10.05
C LYS A 230 -16.81 3.54 8.83
N GLN A 231 -16.85 2.57 7.94
CA GLN A 231 -16.15 2.63 6.66
C GLN A 231 -16.58 3.90 5.90
N GLY A 232 -15.62 4.63 5.34
CA GLY A 232 -15.85 5.92 4.67
C GLY A 232 -15.97 7.13 5.61
N ASP A 233 -15.82 6.98 6.92
CA ASP A 233 -15.72 8.12 7.83
C ASP A 233 -14.37 8.84 7.64
N ALA A 234 -14.38 10.16 7.83
CA ALA A 234 -13.16 10.95 7.89
C ALA A 234 -12.65 10.96 9.34
N VAL A 235 -11.52 10.31 9.57
CA VAL A 235 -10.92 10.11 10.88
C VAL A 235 -9.84 11.16 11.12
N ARG A 236 -9.86 11.78 12.30
CA ARG A 236 -8.93 12.83 12.72
C ARG A 236 -8.33 12.45 14.06
N LEU A 237 -7.05 12.11 14.09
CA LEU A 237 -6.31 11.75 15.29
C LEU A 237 -5.21 12.77 15.54
N ARG A 238 -4.99 13.12 16.81
CA ARG A 238 -3.86 13.95 17.22
C ARG A 238 -3.07 13.23 18.30
N PHE A 239 -1.75 13.18 18.10
CA PHE A 239 -0.83 12.47 18.97
C PHE A 239 0.14 13.45 19.61
N HIS A 240 0.22 13.40 20.93
CA HIS A 240 1.23 14.11 21.72
C HIS A 240 2.22 13.08 22.26
N ALA A 241 3.51 13.32 22.09
CA ALA A 241 4.55 12.42 22.56
C ALA A 241 5.57 13.15 23.46
N ASP A 242 6.01 12.49 24.53
CA ASP A 242 7.06 12.99 25.42
C ASP A 242 8.48 12.80 24.88
N LYS A 243 8.61 12.07 23.77
CA LYS A 243 9.83 11.79 23.02
C LYS A 243 9.51 11.68 21.55
N GLU A 244 10.53 11.77 20.71
CA GLU A 244 10.40 11.49 19.29
C GLU A 244 9.87 10.07 19.06
N THR A 245 8.70 9.97 18.43
CA THR A 245 7.97 8.73 18.23
C THR A 245 7.37 8.69 16.83
N GLN A 246 7.63 7.63 16.09
CA GLN A 246 6.95 7.35 14.82
C GLN A 246 5.68 6.55 15.13
N ILE A 247 4.51 7.08 14.79
CA ILE A 247 3.21 6.41 14.89
C ILE A 247 2.86 5.86 13.52
N HIS A 248 2.67 4.55 13.42
CA HIS A 248 2.25 3.88 12.19
C HIS A 248 0.87 3.22 12.38
N LEU A 249 -0.10 3.56 11.52
CA LEU A 249 -1.37 2.86 11.40
C LEU A 249 -1.28 1.77 10.31
N HIS A 250 -1.16 0.52 10.74
CA HIS A 250 -1.06 -0.65 9.86
C HIS A 250 -2.32 -0.83 9.01
N GLY A 251 -2.16 -1.37 7.80
CA GLY A 251 -3.24 -1.58 6.82
C GLY A 251 -3.78 -0.31 6.17
N TYR A 252 -3.52 0.87 6.74
CA TYR A 252 -3.75 2.16 6.08
C TYR A 252 -2.48 2.73 5.45
N ASN A 253 -1.30 2.26 5.87
CA ASN A 253 0.02 2.75 5.47
C ASN A 253 0.13 4.27 5.67
N VAL A 254 -0.26 4.72 6.87
CA VAL A 254 -0.17 6.13 7.28
C VAL A 254 0.75 6.22 8.48
N GLU A 255 1.84 6.95 8.30
CA GLU A 255 2.81 7.20 9.35
C GLU A 255 2.89 8.67 9.72
N ARG A 256 3.09 8.96 11.01
CA ARG A 256 3.26 10.32 11.52
C ARG A 256 4.29 10.36 12.64
N LYS A 257 5.14 11.38 12.62
CA LYS A 257 6.15 11.62 13.64
C LYS A 257 5.64 12.64 14.66
N ALA A 258 5.55 12.26 15.92
CA ALA A 258 5.22 13.16 17.03
C ALA A 258 6.44 13.34 17.95
N GLY A 259 6.54 14.49 18.60
CA GLY A 259 7.61 14.76 19.56
C GLY A 259 7.24 15.81 20.61
N PRO A 260 8.16 16.10 21.55
CA PRO A 260 7.93 17.06 22.62
C PRO A 260 7.56 18.43 22.07
N GLY A 261 6.40 18.96 22.47
CA GLY A 261 5.90 20.26 22.00
C GLY A 261 5.45 20.30 20.54
N ALA A 262 5.58 19.19 19.81
CA ALA A 262 5.22 19.05 18.39
C ALA A 262 4.25 17.88 18.20
N PRO A 263 2.93 18.09 18.45
CA PRO A 263 1.93 17.06 18.22
C PRO A 263 1.79 16.74 16.74
N ALA A 264 1.53 15.47 16.43
CA ALA A 264 1.29 15.01 15.08
C ALA A 264 -0.20 14.86 14.81
N GLU A 265 -0.66 15.34 13.65
CA GLU A 265 -2.02 15.13 13.17
C GLU A 265 -2.05 14.05 12.09
N MET A 266 -2.92 13.06 12.29
CA MET A 266 -3.19 11.99 11.34
C MET A 266 -4.63 12.10 10.88
N VAL A 267 -4.82 12.50 9.63
CA VAL A 267 -6.14 12.62 9.00
C VAL A 267 -6.20 11.65 7.84
N PHE A 268 -7.23 10.81 7.82
CA PHE A 268 -7.43 9.82 6.75
C PHE A 268 -8.91 9.46 6.62
N ARG A 269 -9.30 8.90 5.48
CA ARG A 269 -10.63 8.30 5.30
C ARG A 269 -10.55 6.81 5.63
N ALA A 270 -11.46 6.30 6.45
CA ALA A 270 -11.54 4.89 6.85
C ALA A 270 -11.98 3.99 5.67
N ARG A 271 -11.11 3.82 4.67
CA ARG A 271 -11.42 3.11 3.41
C ARG A 271 -11.63 1.61 3.58
N ALA A 272 -10.88 0.94 4.47
CA ALA A 272 -10.94 -0.50 4.67
C ALA A 272 -11.67 -0.86 5.97
N ALA A 273 -12.64 -1.77 5.89
CA ALA A 273 -13.25 -2.37 7.06
C ALA A 273 -12.32 -3.43 7.67
N GLY A 274 -12.32 -3.55 9.00
CA GLY A 274 -11.45 -4.48 9.72
C GLY A 274 -10.89 -3.88 11.00
N ARG A 275 -9.89 -4.57 11.58
CA ARG A 275 -9.24 -4.19 12.83
C ARG A 275 -7.76 -3.96 12.60
N PHE A 276 -7.31 -2.74 12.81
CA PHE A 276 -5.98 -2.27 12.43
C PHE A 276 -5.22 -1.78 13.67
N PRO A 277 -4.04 -2.32 13.99
CA PRO A 277 -3.23 -1.80 15.08
C PRO A 277 -2.56 -0.48 14.68
N ALA A 278 -2.49 0.45 15.62
CA ALA A 278 -1.62 1.62 15.54
C ALA A 278 -0.47 1.46 16.53
N GLU A 279 0.76 1.52 16.06
CA GLU A 279 1.96 1.22 16.84
C GLU A 279 2.92 2.40 16.92
N ALA A 280 3.65 2.48 18.02
CA ALA A 280 4.75 3.41 18.20
C ALA A 280 6.08 2.71 17.95
N HIS A 281 6.92 3.35 17.13
CA HIS A 281 8.32 3.00 16.92
C HIS A 281 9.21 4.13 17.46
N ALA A 282 10.37 3.76 18.02
CA ALA A 282 11.39 4.75 18.37
C ALA A 282 11.85 5.45 17.07
N GLY A 283 11.99 6.77 17.10
CA GLY A 283 12.48 7.54 15.96
C GLY A 283 13.81 6.96 15.45
N SER A 284 13.89 6.67 14.15
CA SER A 284 15.15 6.23 13.56
C SER A 284 16.03 7.44 13.29
N ASP A 285 17.00 7.67 14.15
CA ASP A 285 18.15 8.50 13.80
C ASP A 285 18.95 7.71 12.76
N GLY A 286 19.25 8.31 11.60
CA GLY A 286 19.91 7.63 10.50
C GLY A 286 21.21 6.93 10.93
N GLY A 287 21.18 5.59 10.95
CA GLY A 287 22.33 4.76 11.28
C GLY A 287 21.93 3.46 12.00
N GLY A 288 22.03 2.34 11.27
CA GLY A 288 22.03 0.95 11.72
C GLY A 288 21.68 0.57 13.17
N HIS A 289 20.66 -0.30 13.26
CA HIS A 289 20.44 -1.36 14.26
C HIS A 289 19.98 -0.98 15.67
N GLY A 290 18.65 -0.99 15.84
CA GLY A 290 17.98 -1.10 17.15
C GLY A 290 16.47 -1.13 17.01
N HIS A 291 15.87 -2.28 16.69
CA HIS A 291 14.41 -2.47 16.74
C HIS A 291 13.94 -2.42 18.19
N GLY A 292 13.65 -1.23 18.70
CA GLY A 292 12.84 -1.09 19.91
C GLY A 292 11.48 -1.73 19.64
N ALA A 293 11.06 -2.66 20.50
CA ALA A 293 9.80 -3.39 20.35
C ALA A 293 8.65 -2.42 20.06
N ALA A 294 7.99 -2.61 18.92
CA ALA A 294 6.83 -1.82 18.54
C ALA A 294 5.74 -2.01 19.61
N ALA A 295 5.26 -0.91 20.18
CA ALA A 295 4.23 -0.96 21.20
C ALA A 295 2.89 -0.54 20.58
N THR A 296 1.91 -1.45 20.60
CA THR A 296 0.55 -1.13 20.17
C THR A 296 -0.05 -0.05 21.08
N LEU A 297 -0.38 1.09 20.48
CA LEU A 297 -1.03 2.20 21.15
C LEU A 297 -2.53 1.95 21.28
N PHE A 298 -3.21 1.68 20.17
CA PHE A 298 -4.64 1.40 20.11
C PHE A 298 -4.97 0.54 18.88
N HIS A 299 -6.22 0.06 18.80
CA HIS A 299 -6.75 -0.56 17.58
C HIS A 299 -7.83 0.33 16.96
N LEU A 300 -7.74 0.57 15.66
CA LEU A 300 -8.83 1.12 14.87
C LEU A 300 -9.73 -0.04 14.42
N GLU A 301 -10.99 -0.01 14.82
CA GLU A 301 -12.02 -0.94 14.35
C GLU A 301 -12.94 -0.19 13.38
N VAL A 302 -12.88 -0.56 12.11
CA VAL A 302 -13.69 0.03 11.03
C VAL A 302 -14.80 -0.95 10.69
N HIS A 303 -16.02 -0.60 11.05
CA HIS A 303 -17.19 -1.40 10.72
C HIS A 303 -17.64 -1.11 9.28
N PRO A 304 -18.06 -2.13 8.50
CA PRO A 304 -18.72 -1.92 7.22
C PRO A 304 -19.92 -0.96 7.36
N ARG A 305 -20.22 -0.22 6.28
CA ARG A 305 -21.45 0.57 6.20
C ARG A 305 -22.64 -0.26 5.79
#